data_AF-A0A1G0JFY8-F1
#
_entry.id   AF-A0A1G0JFY8-F1
#
_cell.length_a   1.000
_cell.length_b   1.000
_cell.length_c   1.000
_cell.angle_alpha   90.00
_cell.angle_beta   90.00
_cell.angle_gamma   90.00
#
_symmetry.space_group_name_H-M   'P 1'
#
loop_
_entity.id
_entity.type
_entity.pdbx_description
1 polymer ?
#
loop_
_entity_poly.entity_id
_entity_poly.type
_entity_poly.pdbx_seq_one_letter_code
_entity_poly.pdbx_strand_id
1 'polypeptide(L)'
;MDELAGILDGIPVDDQIIILNDTVCNHSGIIRKTRDLVDMYLARDLAGTVIFNEQPHYDEAIFDRFMQRILYDRSHRMLEKMEPYLQHGGAFIAVGASHLPDEKGLLKLLENKGYEIIKVY
;
A
#
# COMPACT_ATOMS: atom_id res chain seq x y z
N MET A 1 10.32 4.29 12.71
CA MET A 1 9.07 4.75 13.36
C MET A 1 8.60 6.06 12.72
N ASP A 2 9.51 7.01 12.46
CA ASP A 2 9.19 8.34 11.90
C ASP A 2 8.50 8.33 10.53
N GLU A 3 8.84 7.41 9.62
CA GLU A 3 8.24 7.38 8.27
C GLU A 3 6.76 6.98 8.25
N LEU A 4 6.29 6.18 9.21
CA LEU A 4 4.86 5.79 9.31
C LEU A 4 4.07 6.81 10.13
N ALA A 5 4.63 7.31 11.22
CA ALA A 5 4.01 8.36 12.03
C ALA A 5 3.86 9.67 11.23
N GLY A 6 4.90 10.07 10.48
CA GLY A 6 4.88 11.28 9.67
C GLY A 6 3.91 11.25 8.48
N ILE A 7 3.39 10.09 8.11
CA ILE A 7 2.34 9.99 7.09
C ILE A 7 1.02 10.52 7.65
N LEU A 8 0.72 10.19 8.91
CA LEU A 8 -0.48 10.68 9.58
C LEU A 8 -0.42 12.19 9.76
N ASP A 9 0.75 12.74 10.09
CA ASP A 9 0.97 14.20 10.20
C ASP A 9 0.64 14.96 8.88
N GLY A 10 0.74 14.27 7.74
CA GLY A 10 0.42 14.83 6.43
C GLY A 10 -1.07 14.76 6.02
N ILE A 11 -1.91 14.16 6.86
CA ILE A 11 -3.36 14.07 6.69
C ILE A 11 -4.01 15.18 7.54
N PRO A 12 -5.00 15.94 7.03
CA PRO A 12 -5.70 16.94 7.83
C PRO A 12 -6.21 16.37 9.15
N VAL A 13 -6.11 17.13 10.25
CA VAL A 13 -6.51 16.64 11.58
C VAL A 13 -7.97 16.20 11.61
N ASP A 14 -8.86 16.91 10.92
CA ASP A 14 -10.27 16.52 10.81
C ASP A 14 -10.45 15.14 10.14
N ASP A 15 -9.68 14.87 9.08
CA ASP A 15 -9.66 13.56 8.42
C ASP A 15 -9.11 12.48 9.37
N GLN A 16 -8.04 12.77 10.12
CA GLN A 16 -7.48 11.84 11.11
C GLN A 16 -8.50 11.48 12.20
N ILE A 17 -9.28 12.46 12.67
CA ILE A 17 -10.35 12.23 13.66
C ILE A 17 -11.42 11.31 13.08
N ILE A 18 -11.82 11.52 11.82
CA ILE A 18 -12.81 10.68 11.15
C ILE A 18 -12.29 9.25 11.00
N ILE A 19 -11.04 9.07 10.53
CA ILE A 19 -10.39 7.76 10.40
C ILE A 19 -10.32 7.04 11.76
N LEU A 20 -9.93 7.76 12.82
CA LEU A 20 -9.85 7.20 14.16
C LEU A 20 -11.23 6.77 14.67
N ASN A 21 -12.24 7.62 14.50
CA ASN A 21 -13.61 7.31 14.93
C ASN A 21 -14.17 6.10 14.18
N ASP A 22 -13.98 6.03 12.86
CA ASP A 22 -14.35 4.85 12.06
C ASP A 22 -13.63 3.59 12.56
N THR A 23 -12.33 3.69 12.82
CA THR A 23 -11.52 2.57 13.32
C THR A 23 -12.03 2.05 14.66
N VAL A 24 -12.37 2.94 15.60
CA VAL A 24 -12.89 2.57 16.92
C VAL A 24 -14.30 1.99 16.82
N CYS A 25 -15.19 2.64 16.08
CA CYS A 25 -16.58 2.20 15.91
C CYS A 25 -16.68 0.86 15.16
N ASN A 26 -15.79 0.60 14.21
CA ASN A 26 -15.79 -0.61 13.37
C ASN A 26 -14.70 -1.63 13.73
N HIS A 27 -14.05 -1.49 14.89
CA HIS A 27 -12.88 -2.29 15.31
C HIS A 27 -13.03 -3.80 15.08
N SER A 28 -14.14 -4.42 15.50
CA SER A 28 -14.31 -5.87 15.34
C SER A 28 -14.41 -6.31 13.87
N GLY A 29 -14.99 -5.48 13.01
CA GLY A 29 -15.07 -5.69 11.57
C GLY A 29 -13.71 -5.54 10.91
N ILE A 30 -12.96 -4.50 11.29
CA ILE A 30 -11.59 -4.27 10.80
C ILE A 30 -10.70 -5.46 11.14
N ILE A 31 -10.73 -5.95 12.39
CA ILE A 31 -9.94 -7.13 12.79
C ILE A 31 -10.29 -8.38 11.97
N ARG A 32 -11.58 -8.59 11.62
CA ARG A 32 -11.98 -9.69 10.75
C ARG A 32 -11.43 -9.50 9.33
N LYS A 33 -11.64 -8.32 8.73
CA LYS A 33 -11.11 -7.98 7.40
C LYS A 33 -9.58 -8.10 7.32
N THR A 34 -8.87 -7.74 8.39
CA THR A 34 -7.41 -7.93 8.46
C THR A 34 -7.01 -9.39 8.39
N ARG A 35 -7.80 -10.32 8.97
CA ARG A 35 -7.55 -11.76 8.80
C ARG A 35 -7.75 -12.19 7.36
N ASP A 36 -8.80 -11.73 6.70
CA ASP A 36 -9.03 -12.02 5.28
C ASP A 36 -7.85 -11.56 4.41
N LEU A 37 -7.29 -10.37 4.71
CA LEU A 37 -6.09 -9.87 4.04
C LEU A 37 -4.85 -10.75 4.29
N VAL A 38 -4.68 -11.28 5.50
CA VAL A 38 -3.62 -12.24 5.82
C VAL A 38 -3.80 -13.55 5.05
N ASP A 39 -5.04 -14.05 4.94
CA ASP A 39 -5.34 -15.26 4.19
C ASP A 39 -5.03 -15.08 2.70
N MET A 40 -5.38 -13.92 2.11
CA MET A 40 -4.98 -13.56 0.73
C MET A 40 -3.46 -13.52 0.56
N TYR A 41 -2.74 -12.93 1.52
CA TYR A 41 -1.29 -12.90 1.51
C TYR A 41 -0.67 -14.31 1.52
N LEU A 42 -1.15 -15.19 2.41
CA LEU A 42 -0.69 -16.57 2.51
C LEU A 42 -1.00 -17.37 1.23
N ALA A 43 -2.14 -17.10 0.59
CA ALA A 43 -2.54 -17.69 -0.68
C ALA A 43 -1.79 -17.11 -1.90
N ARG A 44 -0.96 -16.06 -1.71
CA ARG A 44 -0.31 -15.29 -2.79
C ARG A 44 -1.33 -14.64 -3.76
N ASP A 45 -2.51 -14.32 -3.27
CA ASP A 45 -3.59 -13.73 -4.06
C ASP A 45 -3.46 -12.21 -4.16
N LEU A 46 -2.53 -11.75 -5.01
CA LEU A 46 -2.33 -10.32 -5.25
C LEU A 46 -3.58 -9.65 -5.84
N ALA A 47 -4.34 -10.34 -6.68
CA ALA A 47 -5.56 -9.81 -7.25
C ALA A 47 -6.63 -9.58 -6.17
N GLY A 48 -6.78 -10.54 -5.25
CA GLY A 48 -7.64 -10.40 -4.07
C GLY A 48 -7.27 -9.21 -3.20
N THR A 49 -5.96 -8.92 -3.03
CA THR A 49 -5.54 -7.74 -2.26
C THR A 49 -5.88 -6.41 -2.95
N VAL A 50 -5.94 -6.36 -4.28
CA VAL A 50 -6.40 -5.17 -5.01
C VAL A 50 -7.90 -4.97 -4.76
N ILE A 51 -8.69 -6.02 -4.96
CA ILE A 51 -10.14 -5.99 -4.74
C ILE A 51 -10.46 -5.62 -3.28
N PHE A 52 -9.66 -6.08 -2.32
CA PHE A 52 -9.80 -5.72 -0.91
C PHE A 52 -9.63 -4.20 -0.67
N ASN A 53 -8.68 -3.57 -1.35
CA ASN A 53 -8.43 -2.12 -1.22
C ASN A 53 -9.49 -1.26 -1.92
N GLU A 54 -10.24 -1.82 -2.86
CA GLU A 54 -11.32 -1.14 -3.61
C GLU A 54 -12.70 -1.32 -2.97
N GLN A 55 -12.77 -1.92 -1.78
CA GLN A 55 -14.05 -2.07 -1.08
C GLN A 55 -14.64 -0.70 -0.75
N PRO A 56 -15.97 -0.53 -0.74
CA PRO A 56 -16.57 0.74 -0.38
C PRO A 56 -16.24 1.17 1.05
N HIS A 57 -15.93 2.46 1.21
CA HIS A 57 -15.64 3.12 2.48
C HIS A 57 -16.72 4.14 2.85
N TYR A 58 -16.81 4.46 4.14
CA TYR A 58 -17.83 5.40 4.63
C TYR A 58 -17.67 6.80 4.00
N ASP A 59 -16.43 7.26 3.86
CA ASP A 59 -16.07 8.48 3.14
C ASP A 59 -14.93 8.15 2.17
N GLU A 60 -15.29 7.95 0.91
CA GLU A 60 -14.35 7.59 -0.16
C GLU A 60 -13.27 8.65 -0.36
N ALA A 61 -13.61 9.94 -0.23
CA ALA A 61 -12.64 11.00 -0.45
C ALA A 61 -11.56 11.02 0.65
N ILE A 62 -11.95 10.77 1.90
CA ILE A 62 -11.01 10.63 3.02
C ILE A 62 -10.17 9.37 2.84
N PHE A 63 -10.80 8.25 2.45
CA PHE A 63 -10.09 7.00 2.23
C PHE A 63 -9.08 7.10 1.08
N ASP A 64 -9.43 7.72 -0.04
CA ASP A 64 -8.53 7.96 -1.16
C ASP A 64 -7.32 8.79 -0.74
N ARG A 65 -7.52 9.86 0.05
CA ARG A 65 -6.42 10.65 0.60
C ARG A 65 -5.54 9.81 1.52
N PHE A 66 -6.13 8.98 2.36
CA PHE A 66 -5.40 8.06 3.22
C PHE A 66 -4.57 7.06 2.41
N MET A 67 -5.16 6.39 1.41
CA MET A 67 -4.49 5.42 0.53
C MET A 67 -3.37 6.04 -0.29
N GLN A 68 -3.60 7.24 -0.83
CA GLN A 68 -2.56 8.00 -1.52
C GLN A 68 -1.32 8.20 -0.65
N ARG A 69 -1.50 8.53 0.63
CA ARG A 69 -0.40 8.78 1.56
C ARG A 69 0.26 7.52 2.10
N ILE A 70 -0.53 6.54 2.55
CA ILE A 70 -0.05 5.33 3.24
C ILE A 70 0.46 4.24 2.28
N LEU A 71 0.07 4.30 1.01
CA LEU A 71 0.44 3.30 0.01
C LEU A 71 1.18 3.94 -1.17
N TYR A 72 0.52 4.77 -1.97
CA TYR A 72 1.04 5.18 -3.28
C TYR A 72 2.24 6.13 -3.20
N ASP A 73 2.18 7.16 -2.35
CA ASP A 73 3.30 8.09 -2.12
C ASP A 73 4.53 7.34 -1.59
N ARG A 74 4.33 6.30 -0.79
CA ARG A 74 5.42 5.44 -0.30
C ARG A 74 5.95 4.53 -1.39
N SER A 75 5.11 3.96 -2.26
CA SER A 75 5.56 3.18 -3.42
C SER A 75 6.50 4.02 -4.30
N HIS A 76 6.17 5.30 -4.55
CA HIS A 76 7.05 6.22 -5.26
C HIS A 76 8.38 6.47 -4.52
N ARG A 77 8.33 6.77 -3.22
CA ARG A 77 9.58 6.93 -2.42
C ARG A 77 10.42 5.66 -2.36
N MET A 78 9.79 4.48 -2.30
CA MET A 78 10.47 3.20 -2.36
C MET A 78 11.19 3.04 -3.70
N LEU A 79 10.53 3.41 -4.81
CA LEU A 79 11.12 3.37 -6.15
C LEU A 79 12.37 4.25 -6.24
N GLU A 80 12.27 5.50 -5.77
CA GLU A 80 13.41 6.43 -5.73
C GLU A 80 14.58 5.87 -4.92
N LYS A 81 14.29 5.27 -3.76
CA LYS A 81 15.31 4.67 -2.88
C LYS A 81 15.94 3.42 -3.49
N MET A 82 15.19 2.62 -4.26
CA MET A 82 15.70 1.37 -4.83
C MET A 82 16.50 1.57 -6.13
N GLU A 83 16.25 2.66 -6.86
CA GLU A 83 16.87 2.93 -8.16
C GLU A 83 18.40 2.80 -8.20
N PRO A 84 19.20 3.35 -7.26
CA PRO A 84 20.66 3.17 -7.29
C PRO A 84 21.08 1.70 -7.10
N TYR A 85 20.33 0.91 -6.33
CA TYR A 85 20.62 -0.51 -6.13
C TYR A 85 20.23 -1.34 -7.35
N LEU A 86 19.13 -0.99 -8.02
CA LEU A 86 18.71 -1.63 -9.26
C LEU A 86 19.70 -1.36 -10.41
N GLN A 87 20.23 -0.13 -10.51
CA GLN A 87 21.26 0.23 -11.47
C GLN A 87 22.59 -0.50 -11.22
N HIS A 88 22.94 -0.74 -9.96
CA HIS A 88 24.12 -1.54 -9.61
C HIS A 88 23.93 -3.03 -9.98
N GLY A 89 22.69 -3.52 -9.93
CA GLY A 89 22.34 -4.91 -10.19
C GLY A 89 22.56 -5.83 -8.98
N GLY A 90 21.97 -7.03 -9.04
CA GLY A 90 22.12 -8.06 -8.00
C GLY A 90 21.49 -7.72 -6.64
N ALA A 91 20.63 -6.70 -6.58
CA ALA A 91 19.96 -6.29 -5.36
C ALA A 91 18.79 -7.25 -5.01
N PHE A 92 18.69 -7.61 -3.73
CA PHE A 92 17.49 -8.20 -3.16
C PHE A 92 16.72 -7.12 -2.37
N ILE A 93 15.51 -6.80 -2.81
CA ILE A 93 14.69 -5.74 -2.22
C ILE A 93 13.37 -6.36 -1.75
N ALA A 94 13.10 -6.25 -0.44
CA ALA A 94 11.86 -6.72 0.15
C ALA A 94 10.90 -5.54 0.37
N VAL A 95 9.65 -5.69 -0.10
CA VAL A 95 8.57 -4.72 0.06
C VAL A 95 7.30 -5.42 0.52
N GLY A 96 6.35 -4.65 1.08
CA GLY A 96 5.03 -5.19 1.41
C GLY A 96 4.25 -5.53 0.13
N ALA A 97 3.47 -6.62 0.16
CA ALA A 97 2.75 -7.13 -1.01
C ALA A 97 1.82 -6.10 -1.65
N SER A 98 1.13 -5.29 -0.85
CA SER A 98 0.23 -4.24 -1.33
C SER A 98 0.92 -3.14 -2.15
N HIS A 99 2.24 -3.00 -2.05
CA HIS A 99 2.99 -2.05 -2.89
C HIS A 99 3.25 -2.57 -4.31
N LEU A 100 3.01 -3.86 -4.59
CA LEU A 100 3.31 -4.47 -5.88
C LEU A 100 2.23 -4.23 -6.95
N PRO A 101 0.95 -4.53 -6.71
CA PRO A 101 -0.08 -4.50 -7.74
C PRO A 101 -0.62 -3.08 -8.00
N ASP A 102 -1.52 -2.97 -8.98
CA ASP A 102 -2.15 -1.72 -9.47
C ASP A 102 -1.25 -0.83 -10.35
N GLU A 103 -1.85 0.10 -11.09
CA GLU A 103 -1.18 1.06 -11.98
C GLU A 103 -0.23 2.00 -11.23
N LYS A 104 -0.48 2.24 -9.95
CA LYS A 104 0.40 2.99 -9.04
C LYS A 104 1.34 2.09 -8.23
N GLY A 105 1.34 0.79 -8.50
CA GLY A 105 2.18 -0.22 -7.86
C GLY A 105 3.60 -0.27 -8.40
N LEU A 106 4.51 -0.82 -7.60
CA LEU A 106 5.93 -0.94 -7.93
C LEU A 106 6.18 -1.74 -9.21
N LEU A 107 5.39 -2.78 -9.49
CA LEU A 107 5.56 -3.56 -10.72
C LEU A 107 5.37 -2.66 -11.95
N LYS A 108 4.27 -1.91 -11.99
CA LYS A 108 3.97 -1.00 -13.09
C LYS A 108 4.97 0.15 -13.18
N LEU A 109 5.34 0.72 -12.03
CA LEU A 109 6.31 1.81 -11.98
C LEU A 109 7.71 1.39 -12.46
N LEU A 110 8.12 0.15 -12.18
CA LEU A 110 9.38 -0.41 -12.69
C LEU A 110 9.32 -0.68 -14.19
N GLU A 111 8.23 -1.26 -14.69
CA GLU A 111 8.01 -1.43 -16.14
C GLU A 111 8.10 -0.09 -16.88
N ASN A 112 7.48 0.96 -16.34
CA ASN A 112 7.51 2.31 -16.91
C ASN A 112 8.92 2.92 -16.93
N LYS A 113 9.83 2.46 -16.07
CA LYS A 113 11.26 2.82 -16.09
C LYS A 113 12.10 1.95 -17.03
N GLY A 114 11.48 1.02 -17.75
CA GLY A 114 12.14 0.17 -18.74
C GLY A 114 12.72 -1.12 -18.17
N TYR A 115 12.37 -1.50 -16.94
CA TYR A 115 12.75 -2.79 -16.38
C TYR A 115 11.86 -3.92 -16.92
N GLU A 116 12.47 -5.06 -17.22
CA GLU A 116 11.75 -6.30 -17.51
C GLU A 116 11.40 -7.00 -16.18
N ILE A 117 10.12 -7.32 -15.99
CA ILE A 117 9.62 -7.96 -14.77
C ILE A 117 9.31 -9.43 -15.06
N ILE A 118 9.95 -10.33 -14.31
CA ILE A 118 9.77 -11.78 -14.44
C ILE A 118 9.33 -12.35 -13.09
N LYS A 119 8.19 -13.04 -13.09
CA LYS A 119 7.72 -13.81 -11.93
C LYS A 119 8.49 -15.12 -11.85
N VAL A 120 9.20 -15.35 -10.74
CA VAL A 120 10.05 -16.54 -10.55
C VAL A 120 9.35 -17.66 -9.76
N TYR A 121 8.17 -17.40 -9.17
CA TYR A 121 7.35 -18.37 -8.42
C TYR A 121 5.91 -17.92 -8.24
#